data_AF-K1XLU9-F1
#
_entry.id   AF-K1XLU9-F1
#
_cell.length_a   1.000
_cell.length_b   1.000
_cell.length_c   1.000
_cell.angle_alpha   90.00
_cell.angle_beta   90.00
_cell.angle_gamma   90.00
#
_symmetry.space_group_name_H-M   'P 1'
#
loop_
_entity.id
_entity.type
_entity.pdbx_description
1 polymer ?
#
loop_
_entity_poly.entity_id
_entity_poly.type
_entity_poly.pdbx_seq_one_letter_code
_entity_poly.pdbx_strand_id
1 'polypeptide(L)'
;MKRKEMIFSFNNRCVNCHFLHRQFRDETGREYKFEIAQPKRNEAKLGDFSWQKDRESLSCYKGVWDEGYNFNSENKHNIIIKQRRTQCYFMPFQAGTFFNAAEKIYQKEISQRNSTRNYRIAIYGLVLTIIGLIIKLLIP
;
A
#
# COMPACT_ATOMS: atom_id res chain seq x y z
N MET A 1 -10.76 24.16 -20.54
CA MET A 1 -10.11 23.06 -21.27
C MET A 1 -9.70 21.95 -20.30
N LYS A 2 -10.19 20.74 -20.55
CA LYS A 2 -10.09 19.55 -19.71
C LYS A 2 -8.67 18.94 -19.79
N ARG A 3 -7.92 18.95 -18.68
CA ARG A 3 -6.71 18.13 -18.48
C ARG A 3 -6.91 17.12 -17.34
N LYS A 4 -8.07 16.45 -17.31
CA LYS A 4 -8.42 15.50 -16.25
C LYS A 4 -8.62 14.06 -16.72
N GLU A 5 -8.37 13.74 -17.99
CA GLU A 5 -8.67 12.41 -18.53
C GLU A 5 -7.47 11.87 -19.32
N MET A 6 -6.43 11.42 -18.60
CA MET A 6 -5.55 10.32 -19.03
C MET A 6 -4.54 9.86 -17.96
N ILE A 7 -4.88 9.97 -16.68
CA ILE A 7 -4.15 9.21 -15.65
C ILE A 7 -4.96 7.93 -15.46
N PHE A 8 -4.64 6.88 -16.23
CA PHE A 8 -5.00 5.52 -15.87
C PHE A 8 -4.61 5.37 -14.40
N SER A 9 -5.57 5.13 -13.51
CA SER A 9 -5.33 5.09 -12.05
C SER A 9 -4.50 3.85 -11.71
N PHE A 10 -3.19 3.94 -11.86
CA PHE A 10 -2.18 3.01 -11.34
C PHE A 10 -2.02 3.16 -9.81
N ASN A 11 -2.90 3.93 -9.15
CA ASN A 11 -2.70 4.50 -7.82
C ASN A 11 -2.69 3.50 -6.66
N ASN A 12 -2.93 2.20 -6.89
CA ASN A 12 -2.88 1.17 -5.83
C ASN A 12 -2.30 -0.16 -6.35
N ARG A 13 -1.24 -0.12 -7.16
CA ARG A 13 -0.55 -1.33 -7.65
C ARG A 13 0.76 -1.55 -6.90
N CYS A 14 1.18 -2.80 -6.75
CA CYS A 14 2.40 -3.15 -6.00
C CYS A 14 3.65 -2.44 -6.55
N VAL A 15 3.76 -2.24 -7.87
CA VAL A 15 4.88 -1.52 -8.49
C VAL A 15 5.09 -0.09 -7.95
N ASN A 16 4.00 0.55 -7.51
CA ASN A 16 4.02 1.89 -6.93
C ASN A 16 3.99 1.88 -5.39
N CYS A 17 3.94 0.69 -4.78
CA CYS A 17 3.91 0.55 -3.34
C CYS A 17 5.32 0.67 -2.76
N HIS A 18 5.46 1.45 -1.71
CA HIS A 18 6.71 1.62 -0.96
C HIS A 18 7.21 0.28 -0.41
N PHE A 19 6.29 -0.61 -0.03
CA PHE A 19 6.61 -1.92 0.54
C PHE A 19 6.93 -3.00 -0.50
N LEU A 20 6.99 -2.68 -1.80
CA LEU A 20 7.55 -3.60 -2.78
C LEU A 20 9.08 -3.61 -2.65
N HIS A 21 9.65 -4.78 -2.44
CA HIS A 21 11.09 -4.98 -2.35
C HIS A 21 11.53 -6.20 -3.13
N ARG A 22 12.83 -6.26 -3.41
CA ARG A 22 13.51 -7.48 -3.81
C ARG A 22 14.10 -8.13 -2.56
N GLN A 23 14.11 -9.46 -2.54
CA GLN A 23 14.73 -10.25 -1.49
C GLN A 23 15.76 -11.19 -2.11
N PHE A 24 16.86 -11.35 -1.43
CA PHE A 24 17.96 -12.23 -1.82
C PHE A 24 18.31 -13.11 -0.63
N ARG A 25 18.50 -14.40 -0.88
CA ARG A 25 18.95 -15.35 0.14
C ARG A 25 20.39 -15.77 -0.17
N ASP A 26 21.28 -15.61 0.81
CA ASP A 26 22.67 -16.04 0.67
C ASP A 26 22.85 -17.55 0.89
N GLU A 27 24.07 -18.04 0.71
CA GLU A 27 24.43 -19.45 0.87
C GLU A 27 24.31 -19.93 2.32
N THR A 28 24.35 -19.02 3.29
CA THR A 28 24.12 -19.31 4.72
C THR A 28 22.63 -19.34 5.07
N GLY A 29 21.76 -19.04 4.10
CA GLY A 29 20.32 -18.98 4.26
C GLY A 29 19.80 -17.67 4.82
N ARG A 30 20.64 -16.63 4.99
CA ARG A 30 20.22 -15.29 5.46
C ARG A 30 19.51 -14.54 4.34
N GLU A 31 18.44 -13.86 4.72
CA GLU A 31 17.62 -13.06 3.80
C GLU A 31 17.96 -11.57 3.89
N TYR A 32 18.16 -10.96 2.73
CA TYR A 32 18.42 -9.54 2.57
C TYR A 32 17.29 -8.92 1.76
N LYS A 33 16.72 -7.82 2.27
CA LYS A 33 15.62 -7.10 1.63
C LYS A 33 16.11 -5.74 1.15
N PHE A 34 15.93 -5.46 -0.13
CA PHE A 34 16.36 -4.21 -0.75
C PHE A 34 15.21 -3.50 -1.44
N GLU A 35 15.18 -2.18 -1.28
CA GLU A 35 14.28 -1.31 -2.03
C GLU A 35 14.56 -1.41 -3.54
N ILE A 36 13.48 -1.28 -4.32
CA ILE A 36 13.55 -1.14 -5.77
C ILE A 36 13.53 0.35 -6.09
N ALA A 37 14.60 0.85 -6.69
CA ALA A 37 14.72 2.24 -7.09
C ALA A 37 13.69 2.63 -8.17
N GLN A 38 13.42 3.93 -8.27
CA GLN A 38 12.43 4.47 -9.22
C GLN A 38 12.65 4.05 -10.69
N PRO A 39 13.89 4.03 -11.24
CA PRO A 39 14.12 3.60 -12.61
C PRO A 39 13.66 2.15 -12.87
N LYS A 40 14.07 1.22 -12.01
CA LYS A 40 13.65 -0.21 -12.08
C LYS A 40 12.14 -0.39 -11.93
N ARG A 41 11.49 0.44 -11.10
CA ARG A 41 10.02 0.45 -11.01
C ARG A 41 9.36 0.91 -12.31
N ASN A 42 9.98 1.83 -13.05
CA ASN A 42 9.46 2.28 -14.33
C ASN A 42 9.59 1.18 -15.40
N GLU A 43 10.72 0.47 -15.43
CA GLU A 43 10.91 -0.74 -16.24
C GLU A 43 9.84 -1.81 -15.90
N ALA A 44 9.64 -2.09 -14.61
CA ALA A 44 8.63 -3.05 -14.16
C ALA A 44 7.19 -2.69 -14.55
N LYS A 45 6.85 -1.39 -14.66
CA LYS A 45 5.54 -0.94 -15.16
C LYS A 45 5.31 -1.33 -16.62
N LEU A 46 6.37 -1.38 -17.40
CA LEU A 46 6.37 -1.83 -18.79
C LEU A 46 6.41 -3.36 -18.90
N GLY A 47 6.47 -4.07 -17.77
CA GLY A 47 6.62 -5.53 -17.73
C GLY A 47 8.07 -5.99 -17.88
N ASP A 48 9.03 -5.07 -17.85
CA ASP A 48 10.45 -5.41 -17.89
C ASP A 48 11.00 -5.66 -16.48
N PHE A 49 11.39 -6.90 -16.25
CA PHE A 49 12.01 -7.38 -15.01
C PHE A 49 13.44 -7.90 -15.25
N SER A 50 14.08 -7.54 -16.37
CA SER A 50 15.44 -7.98 -16.73
C SER A 50 16.51 -7.58 -15.70
N TRP A 51 16.24 -6.56 -14.89
CA TRP A 51 17.09 -6.10 -13.80
C TRP A 51 17.07 -7.00 -12.55
N GLN A 52 16.14 -7.95 -12.47
CA GLN A 52 16.02 -8.94 -11.38
C GLN A 52 16.95 -10.11 -11.69
N LYS A 53 17.84 -10.44 -10.75
CA LYS A 53 18.77 -11.57 -10.88
C LYS A 53 18.10 -12.89 -10.49
N ASP A 54 18.60 -14.02 -10.98
CA ASP A 54 18.01 -15.35 -10.75
C ASP A 54 17.89 -15.75 -9.26
N ARG A 55 18.77 -15.23 -8.39
CA ARG A 55 18.73 -15.46 -6.94
C ARG A 55 17.90 -14.42 -6.17
N GLU A 56 17.30 -13.46 -6.86
CA GLU A 56 16.45 -12.44 -6.28
C GLU A 56 14.97 -12.78 -6.54
N SER A 57 14.12 -12.62 -5.54
CA SER A 57 12.66 -12.68 -5.70
C SER A 57 12.01 -11.35 -5.29
N LEU A 58 10.81 -11.07 -5.78
CA LEU A 58 10.03 -9.89 -5.43
C LEU A 58 8.97 -10.26 -4.40
N SER A 59 8.84 -9.43 -3.38
CA SER A 59 7.85 -9.68 -2.33
C SER A 59 7.37 -8.37 -1.70
N CYS A 60 6.33 -8.50 -0.88
CA CYS A 60 5.82 -7.40 -0.09
C CYS A 60 6.46 -7.42 1.30
N TYR A 61 7.00 -6.27 1.72
CA TYR A 61 7.61 -6.09 3.03
C TYR A 61 6.64 -6.37 4.18
N LYS A 62 5.34 -6.15 3.93
CA LYS A 62 4.24 -6.44 4.86
C LYS A 62 3.72 -7.89 4.78
N GLY A 63 4.35 -8.75 3.99
CA GLY A 63 3.98 -10.17 3.89
C GLY A 63 2.67 -10.45 3.16
N VAL A 64 2.09 -9.46 2.45
CA VAL A 64 0.82 -9.66 1.73
C VAL A 64 0.99 -10.64 0.56
N TRP A 65 2.21 -10.78 0.03
CA TRP A 65 2.59 -11.80 -0.95
C TRP A 65 4.09 -11.93 -1.08
N ASP A 66 4.47 -13.04 -1.69
CA ASP A 66 5.80 -13.35 -2.19
C ASP A 66 5.67 -13.93 -3.61
N GLU A 67 6.68 -13.73 -4.44
CA GLU A 67 6.87 -14.40 -5.72
C GLU A 67 7.11 -15.90 -5.52
N GLY A 68 7.75 -16.34 -4.43
CA GLY A 68 8.01 -17.77 -4.20
C GLY A 68 9.06 -18.38 -5.15
N TYR A 69 9.15 -19.71 -5.21
CA TYR A 69 10.13 -20.45 -6.02
C TYR A 69 9.51 -20.86 -7.37
N ASN A 70 10.20 -20.60 -8.50
CA ASN A 70 9.75 -20.88 -9.88
C ASN A 70 8.63 -19.98 -10.45
N PHE A 71 8.90 -18.67 -10.57
CA PHE A 71 7.94 -17.73 -11.17
C PHE A 71 8.23 -17.39 -12.64
N ASN A 72 7.28 -17.74 -13.51
CA ASN A 72 7.22 -17.27 -14.90
C ASN A 72 7.05 -15.74 -14.94
N SER A 73 7.75 -15.06 -15.85
CA SER A 73 7.70 -13.60 -16.05
C SER A 73 6.28 -13.07 -16.29
N GLU A 74 5.42 -13.84 -16.96
CA GLU A 74 4.01 -13.49 -17.17
C GLU A 74 3.23 -13.39 -15.86
N ASN A 75 3.54 -14.26 -14.89
CA ASN A 75 2.90 -14.23 -13.57
C ASN A 75 3.38 -13.04 -12.74
N LYS A 76 4.64 -12.59 -12.90
CA LYS A 76 5.19 -11.41 -12.22
C LYS A 76 4.38 -10.16 -12.57
N HIS A 77 4.14 -9.94 -13.86
CA HIS A 77 3.37 -8.80 -14.32
C HIS A 77 1.93 -8.84 -13.76
N ASN A 78 1.29 -10.02 -13.74
CA ASN A 78 -0.07 -10.13 -13.20
C ASN A 78 -0.13 -9.79 -11.69
N ILE A 79 0.81 -10.29 -10.88
CA ILE A 79 0.83 -10.06 -9.43
C ILE A 79 1.20 -8.61 -9.06
N ILE A 80 2.18 -8.04 -9.76
CA ILE A 80 2.75 -6.73 -9.41
C ILE A 80 1.92 -5.58 -10.01
N ILE A 81 1.36 -5.80 -11.21
CA ILE A 81 0.74 -4.77 -12.03
C ILE A 81 -0.78 -4.91 -12.13
N LYS A 82 -1.33 -6.12 -12.25
CA LYS A 82 -2.77 -6.30 -12.51
C LYS A 82 -3.60 -6.58 -11.26
N GLN A 83 -3.05 -7.26 -10.26
CA GLN A 83 -3.82 -7.68 -9.09
C GLN A 83 -4.03 -6.53 -8.09
N ARG A 84 -5.25 -6.00 -8.04
CA ARG A 84 -5.68 -5.12 -6.95
C ARG A 84 -6.02 -5.96 -5.72
N ARG A 85 -5.48 -5.58 -4.57
CA ARG A 85 -5.64 -6.33 -3.33
C ARG A 85 -6.56 -5.59 -2.37
N THR A 86 -7.50 -6.31 -1.78
CA THR A 86 -8.52 -5.77 -0.88
C THR A 86 -7.96 -5.44 0.52
N GLN A 87 -6.93 -6.16 0.96
CA GLN A 87 -6.26 -5.96 2.26
C GLN A 87 -4.77 -5.61 2.06
N CYS A 88 -4.52 -4.45 1.45
CA CYS A 88 -3.16 -4.00 1.16
C CYS A 88 -2.78 -2.78 1.99
N TYR A 89 -1.59 -2.82 2.58
CA TYR A 89 -0.93 -1.69 3.25
C TYR A 89 -0.31 -0.74 2.23
N PHE A 90 -1.08 -0.29 1.24
CA PHE A 90 -0.53 0.53 0.17
C PHE A 90 -0.06 1.87 0.73
N MET A 91 1.22 2.16 0.52
CA MET A 91 1.83 3.47 0.72
C MET A 91 2.51 3.86 -0.60
N PRO A 92 2.28 5.08 -1.13
CA PRO A 92 2.98 5.54 -2.32
C PRO A 92 4.49 5.47 -2.14
N PHE A 93 5.19 4.97 -3.16
CA PHE A 93 6.65 4.94 -3.17
C PHE A 93 7.23 6.35 -3.02
N GLN A 94 8.25 6.47 -2.18
CA GLN A 94 8.96 7.71 -1.86
C GLN A 94 10.44 7.36 -1.81
N ALA A 95 11.20 7.86 -2.78
CA ALA A 95 12.62 7.58 -2.89
C ALA A 95 13.37 8.07 -1.63
N GLY A 96 14.35 7.30 -1.16
CA GLY A 96 15.16 7.66 0.00
C GLY A 96 14.46 7.48 1.36
N THR A 97 13.26 6.89 1.39
CA THR A 97 12.58 6.53 2.63
C THR A 97 12.82 5.05 2.91
N PHE A 98 13.36 4.72 4.07
CA PHE A 98 13.56 3.32 4.48
C PHE A 98 12.23 2.66 4.87
N PHE A 99 12.13 1.33 4.73
CA PHE A 99 10.91 0.58 5.07
C PHE A 99 10.38 0.84 6.49
N ASN A 100 11.27 0.94 7.48
CA ASN A 100 10.89 1.24 8.88
C ASN A 100 10.32 2.66 9.04
N ALA A 101 10.86 3.63 8.29
CA ALA A 101 10.34 5.00 8.30
C ALA A 101 8.98 5.06 7.61
N ALA A 102 8.83 4.39 6.47
CA ALA A 102 7.56 4.27 5.76
C ALA A 102 6.48 3.59 6.61
N GLU A 103 6.82 2.58 7.39
CA GLU A 103 5.90 1.98 8.35
C GLU A 103 5.38 2.97 9.39
N LYS A 104 6.26 3.78 9.98
CA LYS A 104 5.85 4.81 10.95
C LYS A 104 4.95 5.87 10.31
N ILE A 105 5.27 6.30 9.09
CA ILE A 105 4.43 7.25 8.32
C ILE A 105 3.04 6.64 8.08
N TYR A 106 3.01 5.40 7.59
CA TYR A 106 1.77 4.68 7.30
C TYR A 106 0.90 4.51 8.56
N GLN A 107 1.49 4.13 9.70
CA GLN A 107 0.78 4.01 10.97
C GLN A 107 0.22 5.36 11.43
N LYS A 108 0.97 6.45 11.27
CA LYS A 108 0.53 7.81 11.58
C LYS A 108 -0.65 8.24 10.70
N GLU A 109 -0.63 7.92 9.41
CA GLU A 109 -1.75 8.23 8.51
C GLU A 109 -3.02 7.44 8.87
N ILE A 110 -2.90 6.15 9.21
CA ILE A 110 -4.04 5.35 9.65
C ILE A 110 -4.62 5.92 10.95
N SER A 111 -3.77 6.24 11.93
CA SER A 111 -4.25 6.74 13.21
C SER A 111 -4.99 8.08 13.06
N GLN A 112 -4.51 8.96 12.19
CA GLN A 112 -5.21 10.20 11.84
C GLN A 112 -6.55 9.94 11.12
N ARG A 113 -6.61 8.98 10.18
CA ARG A 113 -7.88 8.63 9.53
C ARG A 113 -8.89 8.05 10.54
N ASN A 114 -8.43 7.20 11.45
CA ASN A 114 -9.29 6.61 12.47
C ASN A 114 -9.77 7.65 13.49
N SER A 115 -8.93 8.60 13.91
CA SER A 115 -9.33 9.66 14.84
C SER A 115 -10.41 10.57 14.22
N THR A 116 -10.29 10.92 12.94
CA THR A 116 -11.33 11.71 12.25
C THR A 116 -12.67 10.97 12.13
N ARG A 117 -12.64 9.64 11.93
CA ARG A 117 -13.84 8.82 11.89
C ARG A 117 -14.52 8.76 13.26
N ASN A 118 -13.74 8.56 14.33
CA ASN A 118 -14.25 8.54 15.69
C ASN A 118 -14.89 9.88 16.07
N TYR A 119 -14.30 11.00 15.65
CA TYR A 119 -14.86 12.33 15.87
C TYR A 119 -16.24 12.50 15.20
N ARG A 120 -16.41 12.03 13.96
CA ARG A 120 -17.71 12.07 13.27
C ARG A 120 -18.78 11.23 13.98
N ILE A 121 -18.42 10.03 14.44
CA ILE A 121 -19.32 9.16 15.19
C ILE A 121 -19.72 9.82 16.52
N ALA A 122 -18.76 10.45 17.21
CA ALA A 122 -19.02 11.18 18.44
C ALA A 122 -19.98 12.36 18.22
N ILE A 123 -19.82 13.12 17.13
CA ILE A 123 -20.75 14.19 16.75
C ILE A 123 -22.15 13.64 16.53
N TYR A 124 -22.30 12.55 15.77
CA TYR A 124 -23.62 11.96 15.54
C TYR A 124 -24.28 11.48 16.84
N GLY A 125 -23.51 10.88 17.75
CA GLY A 125 -23.99 10.51 19.08
C GLY A 125 -24.49 11.73 19.86
N LEU A 126 -23.72 12.82 19.87
CA LEU A 126 -24.08 14.06 20.57
C LEU A 126 -25.35 14.71 20.00
N VAL A 127 -25.49 14.73 18.67
CA VAL A 127 -26.72 15.24 18.01
C VAL A 127 -27.94 14.42 18.42
N LEU A 128 -27.83 13.08 18.43
CA LEU A 128 -28.94 12.22 18.85
C LEU A 128 -29.30 12.41 20.33
N THR A 129 -28.32 12.60 21.21
CA THR A 129 -28.57 12.89 22.63
C THR A 129 -29.30 14.21 22.81
N ILE A 130 -28.90 15.27 22.09
CA ILE A 130 -29.58 16.57 22.13
C ILE A 130 -31.03 16.45 21.66
N ILE A 131 -31.27 15.76 20.55
CA ILE A 131 -32.64 15.56 20.02
C ILE A 131 -33.51 14.83 21.05
N GLY A 132 -33.00 13.76 21.68
CA GLY A 132 -33.72 13.04 22.73
C GLY A 132 -34.05 13.92 23.94
N LEU A 133 -33.14 14.82 24.32
CA LEU A 133 -33.34 15.76 25.42
C LEU A 133 -34.44 16.78 25.09
N ILE A 134 -34.47 17.28 23.85
CA ILE A 134 -35.50 18.20 23.35
C ILE A 134 -36.88 17.51 23.33
N ILE A 135 -36.96 16.27 22.83
CA ILE A 135 -38.22 15.52 22.80
C ILE A 135 -38.77 15.31 24.22
N LYS A 136 -37.91 14.94 25.17
CA LYS A 136 -38.28 14.77 26.59
C LYS A 136 -38.77 16.08 27.24
N LEU A 137 -38.27 17.22 26.79
CA LEU A 137 -38.74 18.54 27.24
C LEU A 137 -40.10 18.92 26.65
N LEU A 138 -40.41 18.45 25.43
CA LEU A 138 -41.66 18.77 24.71
C LEU A 138 -42.82 17.83 25.06
N ILE A 139 -42.54 16.61 25.48
CA ILE A 139 -43.52 15.62 25.91
C ILE A 139 -43.26 15.34 27.40
N PRO A 140 -43.98 15.99 28.33
CA PRO A 140 -43.82 15.78 29.77
C PRO A 140 -44.22 14.36 30.21
#